data_AF-A0A9X2KHS1-F1
#
_entry.id   AF-A0A9X2KHS1-F1
#
_cell.length_a   1.000
_cell.length_b   1.000
_cell.length_c   1.000
_cell.angle_alpha   90.00
_cell.angle_beta   90.00
_cell.angle_gamma   90.00
#
_symmetry.space_group_name_H-M   'P 1'
#
loop_
_entity.id
_entity.type
_entity.pdbx_description
1 polymer ?
#
loop_
_entity_poly.entity_id
_entity_poly.type
_entity_poly.pdbx_seq_one_letter_code
_entity_poly.pdbx_strand_id
1 'polypeptide(L)'
;MVEPLAITNDQFAEALAEAADMDKEALRQASGAGTPRSYFVRYGNKVLPLKAVLRLAYIRAGVDWDGPHSLRAANALRARFEILHIEFNDEIKRLERQQRQRESIERWTREGQAKFRVALLELFGARCLVSGCNALEAIDAAHISGVASQGKDNLCNGLILRADLHRLFDAYLMSIDPESGIVRFAQECSDSYGTLATVKVTLPEGGPALCDFAPHFRQFEAAGRI
;
A
#
# COMPACT_ATOMS: atom_id res chain seq x y z
N MET A 1 -32.38 -20.63 10.94
CA MET A 1 -32.95 -19.27 11.06
C MET A 1 -31.95 -18.44 11.87
N VAL A 2 -31.53 -17.28 11.39
CA VAL A 2 -30.60 -16.41 12.13
C VAL A 2 -31.41 -15.71 13.22
N GLU A 3 -31.00 -15.79 14.47
CA GLU A 3 -31.66 -15.03 15.55
C GLU A 3 -31.59 -13.52 15.24
N PRO A 4 -32.70 -12.78 15.44
CA PRO A 4 -32.75 -11.36 15.16
C PRO A 4 -31.76 -10.59 16.04
N LEU A 5 -31.26 -9.46 15.53
CA LEU A 5 -30.44 -8.55 16.33
C LEU A 5 -31.29 -7.98 17.48
N ALA A 6 -30.64 -7.67 18.60
CA ALA A 6 -31.30 -7.04 19.76
C ALA A 6 -31.62 -5.55 19.53
N ILE A 7 -31.35 -5.05 18.33
CA ILE A 7 -31.69 -3.71 17.86
C ILE A 7 -32.63 -3.81 16.66
N THR A 8 -33.53 -2.83 16.54
CA THR A 8 -34.43 -2.68 15.40
C THR A 8 -33.71 -2.01 14.22
N ASN A 9 -34.29 -2.14 13.02
CA ASN A 9 -33.77 -1.46 11.83
C ASN A 9 -33.82 0.08 11.96
N ASP A 10 -34.80 0.62 12.67
CA ASP A 10 -34.93 2.07 12.89
C ASP A 10 -33.83 2.57 13.82
N GLN A 11 -33.55 1.85 14.91
CA GLN A 11 -32.42 2.13 15.79
C GLN A 11 -31.08 2.05 15.04
N PHE A 12 -30.92 1.11 14.11
CA PHE A 12 -29.75 1.04 13.24
C PHE A 12 -29.68 2.22 12.26
N ALA A 13 -30.80 2.61 11.65
CA ALA A 13 -30.84 3.72 10.69
C ALA A 13 -30.55 5.08 11.35
N GLU A 14 -31.04 5.31 12.56
CA GLU A 14 -30.71 6.50 13.35
C GLU A 14 -29.22 6.57 13.68
N ALA A 15 -28.66 5.45 14.17
CA ALA A 15 -27.23 5.36 14.44
C ALA A 15 -26.38 5.52 13.17
N LEU A 16 -26.89 5.09 12.01
CA LEU A 16 -26.22 5.25 10.73
C LEU A 16 -26.17 6.72 10.30
N ALA A 17 -27.26 7.46 10.49
CA ALA A 17 -27.30 8.90 10.24
C ALA A 17 -26.35 9.66 11.18
N GLU A 18 -26.35 9.31 12.47
CA GLU A 18 -25.43 9.89 13.45
C GLU A 18 -23.96 9.61 13.07
N ALA A 19 -23.64 8.35 12.74
CA ALA A 19 -22.29 7.96 12.32
C ALA A 19 -21.81 8.66 11.04
N ALA A 20 -22.74 9.08 10.18
CA ALA A 20 -22.39 9.81 8.97
C ALA A 20 -21.78 11.17 9.28
N ASP A 21 -22.17 11.82 10.38
CA ASP A 21 -21.71 13.16 10.76
C ASP A 21 -20.51 13.16 11.72
N MET A 22 -20.09 11.97 12.18
CA MET A 22 -18.92 11.81 13.05
C MET A 22 -17.60 11.92 12.28
N ASP A 23 -16.56 12.42 12.96
CA ASP A 23 -15.20 12.40 12.43
C ASP A 23 -14.58 10.98 12.44
N LYS A 24 -13.42 10.85 11.77
CA LYS A 24 -12.74 9.56 11.62
C LYS A 24 -12.24 8.98 12.95
N GLU A 25 -11.89 9.82 13.92
CA GLU A 25 -11.36 9.38 15.21
C GLU A 25 -12.49 8.88 16.12
N ALA A 26 -13.62 9.58 16.16
CA ALA A 26 -14.81 9.15 16.87
C ALA A 26 -15.34 7.80 16.33
N LEU A 27 -15.38 7.63 15.00
CA LEU A 27 -15.70 6.34 14.37
C LEU A 27 -14.69 5.24 14.71
N ARG A 28 -13.41 5.60 14.89
CA ARG A 28 -12.35 4.67 15.27
C ARG A 28 -12.54 4.18 16.71
N GLN A 29 -12.84 5.08 17.64
CA GLN A 29 -13.11 4.75 19.03
C GLN A 29 -14.38 3.90 19.18
N ALA A 30 -15.43 4.21 18.42
CA ALA A 30 -16.66 3.42 18.38
C ALA A 30 -16.41 1.98 17.89
N SER A 31 -15.57 1.79 16.86
CA SER A 31 -15.29 0.45 16.29
C SER A 31 -14.50 -0.49 17.22
N GLY A 32 -13.78 0.05 18.21
CA GLY A 32 -12.83 -0.69 19.06
C GLY A 32 -11.48 -0.97 18.36
N ALA A 33 -10.41 -0.99 19.14
CA ALA A 33 -9.05 -1.28 18.66
C ALA A 33 -8.84 -2.80 18.50
N GLY A 34 -8.36 -3.26 17.33
CA GLY A 34 -7.73 -4.57 17.20
C GLY A 34 -8.40 -5.64 16.32
N THR A 35 -9.43 -5.36 15.52
CA THR A 35 -9.94 -6.36 14.53
C THR A 35 -10.12 -5.74 13.14
N PRO A 36 -9.74 -6.43 12.04
CA PRO A 36 -9.97 -5.94 10.69
C PRO A 36 -11.45 -5.68 10.43
N ARG A 37 -11.76 -4.51 9.88
CA ARG A 37 -13.13 -4.03 9.69
C ARG A 37 -13.70 -4.56 8.38
N SER A 38 -13.82 -5.88 8.22
CA SER A 38 -14.20 -6.48 6.94
C SER A 38 -15.59 -6.10 6.43
N TYR A 39 -16.44 -5.48 7.25
CA TYR A 39 -17.79 -5.08 6.87
C TYR A 39 -18.04 -3.59 7.05
N PHE A 40 -18.60 -2.96 6.02
CA PHE A 40 -19.01 -1.55 6.01
C PHE A 40 -20.45 -1.42 5.58
N VAL A 41 -21.04 -0.27 5.86
CA VAL A 41 -22.36 0.12 5.39
C VAL A 41 -22.24 1.43 4.61
N ARG A 42 -22.87 1.50 3.44
CA ARG A 42 -22.94 2.73 2.65
C ARG A 42 -24.13 3.59 3.09
N TYR A 43 -23.91 4.90 3.23
CA TYR A 43 -24.93 5.89 3.50
C TYR A 43 -24.68 7.12 2.63
N GLY A 44 -25.50 7.31 1.59
CA GLY A 44 -25.24 8.31 0.55
C GLY A 44 -23.87 8.09 -0.12
N ASN A 45 -23.00 9.09 -0.07
CA ASN A 45 -21.63 9.02 -0.58
C ASN A 45 -20.58 8.57 0.46
N LYS A 46 -21.00 8.25 1.69
CA LYS A 46 -20.10 7.84 2.79
C LYS A 46 -20.09 6.32 2.95
N VAL A 47 -18.93 5.78 3.33
CA VAL A 47 -18.76 4.36 3.69
C VAL A 47 -18.31 4.30 5.13
N LEU A 48 -19.11 3.67 5.98
CA LEU A 48 -18.94 3.69 7.44
C LEU A 48 -18.68 2.28 7.97
N PRO A 49 -17.82 2.10 8.99
CA PRO A 49 -17.58 0.78 9.57
C PRO A 49 -18.85 0.22 10.20
N LEU A 50 -19.28 -0.98 9.78
CA LEU A 50 -20.54 -1.57 10.26
C LEU A 50 -20.55 -1.72 11.79
N LYS A 51 -19.40 -2.10 12.37
CA LYS A 51 -19.25 -2.27 13.82
C LYS A 51 -19.40 -0.96 14.61
N ALA A 52 -18.99 0.17 14.04
CA ALA A 52 -19.17 1.48 14.67
C ALA A 52 -20.65 1.82 14.78
N VAL A 53 -21.38 1.69 13.66
CA VAL A 53 -22.81 1.97 13.59
C VAL A 53 -23.61 1.05 14.51
N LEU A 54 -23.27 -0.25 14.53
CA LEU A 54 -23.90 -1.22 15.44
C LEU A 54 -23.70 -0.84 16.91
N ARG A 55 -22.48 -0.47 17.31
CA ARG A 55 -22.22 -0.11 18.70
C ARG A 55 -23.01 1.13 19.12
N LEU A 56 -23.09 2.14 18.26
CA LEU A 56 -23.92 3.33 18.49
C LEU A 56 -25.40 2.95 18.65
N ALA A 57 -25.91 2.09 17.76
CA ALA A 57 -27.29 1.62 17.83
C ALA A 57 -27.62 0.87 19.13
N TYR A 58 -26.71 0.01 19.60
CA TYR A 58 -26.89 -0.74 20.86
C TYR A 58 -26.84 0.16 22.09
N ILE A 59 -25.85 1.08 22.16
CA ILE A 59 -25.75 2.08 23.23
C ILE A 59 -27.04 2.91 23.29
N ARG A 60 -27.51 3.36 22.12
CA ARG A 60 -28.74 4.15 22.00
C ARG A 60 -29.99 3.37 22.40
N ALA A 61 -30.03 2.08 22.07
CA ALA A 61 -31.12 1.19 22.47
C ALA A 61 -31.11 0.85 23.97
N GLY A 62 -30.07 1.24 24.72
CA GLY A 62 -29.89 0.86 26.12
C GLY A 62 -29.65 -0.64 26.29
N VAL A 63 -29.18 -1.31 25.23
CA VAL A 63 -28.93 -2.76 25.21
C VAL A 63 -27.44 -2.98 25.42
N ASP A 64 -27.09 -3.88 26.34
CA ASP A 64 -25.70 -4.26 26.56
C ASP A 64 -25.07 -4.76 25.27
N TRP A 65 -23.91 -4.20 24.95
CA TRP A 65 -23.15 -4.59 23.77
C TRP A 65 -22.47 -5.94 24.01
N ASP A 66 -23.07 -7.02 23.51
CA ASP A 66 -22.47 -8.37 23.54
C ASP A 66 -21.52 -8.64 22.34
N GLY A 67 -21.46 -7.72 21.38
CA GLY A 67 -20.63 -7.84 20.19
C GLY A 67 -21.09 -8.90 19.21
N PRO A 68 -22.23 -8.72 18.50
CA PRO A 68 -22.52 -9.57 17.36
C PRO A 68 -21.38 -9.45 16.34
N HIS A 69 -20.81 -10.60 15.95
CA HIS A 69 -19.78 -10.64 14.92
C HIS A 69 -20.29 -9.92 13.65
N SER A 70 -19.43 -9.11 13.03
CA SER A 70 -19.82 -8.27 11.89
C SER A 70 -20.41 -9.07 10.72
N LEU A 71 -20.05 -10.35 10.56
CA LEU A 71 -20.68 -11.28 9.61
C LEU A 71 -22.16 -11.54 9.95
N ARG A 72 -22.49 -11.80 11.22
CA ARG A 72 -23.87 -12.05 11.67
C ARG A 72 -24.74 -10.83 11.42
N ALA A 73 -24.26 -9.65 11.84
CA ALA A 73 -24.98 -8.40 11.63
C ALA A 73 -25.09 -8.03 10.15
N ALA A 74 -24.03 -8.24 9.36
CA ALA A 74 -24.07 -8.05 7.91
C ALA A 74 -25.15 -8.92 7.27
N ASN A 75 -25.21 -10.21 7.61
CA ASN A 75 -26.24 -11.11 7.08
C ASN A 75 -27.66 -10.70 7.46
N ALA A 76 -27.87 -10.20 8.69
CA ALA A 76 -29.18 -9.73 9.14
C ALA A 76 -29.61 -8.42 8.45
N LEU A 77 -28.68 -7.52 8.17
CA LEU A 77 -28.97 -6.16 7.69
C LEU A 77 -28.89 -6.01 6.16
N ARG A 78 -28.24 -6.95 5.46
CA ARG A 78 -28.04 -6.93 3.99
C ARG A 78 -29.33 -6.82 3.18
N ALA A 79 -30.45 -7.32 3.70
CA ALA A 79 -31.75 -7.22 3.03
C ALA A 79 -32.29 -5.77 2.99
N ARG A 80 -31.77 -4.88 3.83
CA ARG A 80 -32.31 -3.52 4.02
C ARG A 80 -31.28 -2.40 3.85
N PHE A 81 -30.00 -2.70 4.05
CA PHE A 81 -28.90 -1.74 3.98
C PHE A 81 -27.81 -2.26 3.04
N GLU A 82 -27.14 -1.33 2.34
CA GLU A 82 -26.03 -1.69 1.46
C GLU A 82 -24.77 -2.00 2.29
N ILE A 83 -24.57 -3.29 2.56
CA ILE A 83 -23.42 -3.79 3.31
C ILE A 83 -22.31 -4.25 2.36
N LEU A 84 -21.14 -3.64 2.49
CA LEU A 84 -19.93 -3.99 1.76
C LEU A 84 -19.09 -4.97 2.59
N HIS A 85 -18.60 -6.03 1.96
CA HIS A 85 -17.58 -6.91 2.55
C HIS A 85 -16.26 -6.66 1.83
N ILE A 86 -15.22 -6.28 2.56
CA ILE A 86 -13.87 -6.03 2.06
C ILE A 86 -12.94 -7.02 2.76
N GLU A 87 -12.24 -7.85 1.98
CA GLU A 87 -11.28 -8.81 2.51
C GLU A 87 -9.94 -8.11 2.78
N PHE A 88 -9.69 -7.79 4.05
CA PHE A 88 -8.52 -6.99 4.48
C PHE A 88 -7.21 -7.78 4.65
N ASN A 89 -7.21 -9.10 4.49
CA ASN A 89 -6.12 -9.92 5.01
C ASN A 89 -4.78 -9.68 4.31
N ASP A 90 -4.77 -9.32 3.03
CA ASP A 90 -3.52 -9.14 2.29
C ASP A 90 -3.06 -7.68 2.25
N GLU A 91 -4.00 -6.73 2.14
CA GLU A 91 -3.71 -5.29 2.14
C GLU A 91 -3.20 -4.82 3.52
N ILE A 92 -3.81 -5.26 4.62
CA ILE A 92 -3.33 -4.91 5.97
C ILE A 92 -1.98 -5.56 6.26
N LYS A 93 -1.78 -6.85 5.92
CA LYS A 93 -0.47 -7.49 6.08
C LYS A 93 0.61 -6.78 5.25
N ARG A 94 0.27 -6.31 4.05
CA ARG A 94 1.18 -5.53 3.18
C ARG A 94 1.53 -4.19 3.83
N LEU A 95 0.53 -3.42 4.28
CA LEU A 95 0.73 -2.11 4.89
C LEU A 95 1.42 -2.19 6.25
N GLU A 96 1.10 -3.19 7.07
CA GLU A 96 1.77 -3.43 8.35
C GLU A 96 3.21 -3.95 8.19
N ARG A 97 3.50 -4.76 7.14
CA ARG A 97 4.89 -5.08 6.78
C ARG A 97 5.62 -3.82 6.37
N GLN A 98 5.06 -3.02 5.48
CA GLN A 98 5.66 -1.75 5.06
C GLN A 98 5.89 -0.80 6.24
N GLN A 99 4.96 -0.72 7.18
CA GLN A 99 5.07 0.16 8.34
C GLN A 99 6.06 -0.36 9.38
N ARG A 100 6.07 -1.67 9.70
CA ARG A 100 7.10 -2.27 10.58
C ARG A 100 8.50 -2.19 9.95
N GLN A 101 8.59 -2.30 8.64
CA GLN A 101 9.83 -2.11 7.89
C GLN A 101 10.27 -0.65 7.97
N ARG A 102 9.36 0.32 7.79
CA ARG A 102 9.62 1.76 7.97
C ARG A 102 10.06 2.13 9.39
N GLU A 103 9.38 1.65 10.43
CA GLU A 103 9.66 1.97 11.84
C GLU A 103 10.92 1.28 12.41
N SER A 104 11.29 0.12 11.85
CA SER A 104 12.55 -0.59 12.11
C SER A 104 13.75 0.09 11.44
N ILE A 105 13.56 0.52 10.18
CA ILE A 105 14.54 1.25 9.37
C ILE A 105 14.78 2.65 9.96
N GLU A 106 13.74 3.45 10.22
CA GLU A 106 13.85 4.84 10.69
C GLU A 106 14.74 5.05 11.92
N ARG A 107 14.85 4.05 12.81
CA ARG A 107 15.66 4.14 14.03
C ARG A 107 17.14 3.78 13.83
N TRP A 108 17.47 2.99 12.81
CA TRP A 108 18.85 2.55 12.52
C TRP A 108 19.47 3.24 11.29
N THR A 109 18.68 3.94 10.45
CA THR A 109 19.15 4.35 9.11
C THR A 109 19.32 5.83 8.83
N ARG A 110 18.99 6.79 9.72
CA ARG A 110 19.08 8.21 9.32
C ARG A 110 20.47 8.65 8.84
N GLU A 111 21.55 8.11 9.40
CA GLU A 111 22.91 8.38 8.90
C GLU A 111 23.34 7.44 7.76
N GLY A 112 23.04 6.14 7.86
CA GLY A 112 23.43 5.14 6.85
C GLY A 112 22.74 5.34 5.50
N GLN A 113 21.41 5.54 5.52
CA GLN A 113 20.64 5.84 4.30
C GLN A 113 20.92 7.25 3.77
N ALA A 114 21.23 8.23 4.62
CA ALA A 114 21.67 9.54 4.14
C ALA A 114 23.01 9.44 3.40
N LYS A 115 24.00 8.72 3.97
CA LYS A 115 25.30 8.47 3.31
C LYS A 115 25.14 7.68 2.02
N PHE A 116 24.29 6.65 2.02
CA PHE A 116 23.97 5.85 0.84
C PHE A 116 23.31 6.67 -0.26
N ARG A 117 22.30 7.48 0.08
CA ARG A 117 21.64 8.40 -0.87
C ARG A 117 22.63 9.41 -1.43
N VAL A 118 23.46 10.04 -0.60
CA VAL A 118 24.47 11.01 -1.05
C VAL A 118 25.45 10.36 -2.02
N ALA A 119 26.00 9.19 -1.68
CA ALA A 119 26.94 8.49 -2.54
C ALA A 119 26.31 8.06 -3.89
N LEU A 120 25.04 7.65 -3.89
CA LEU A 120 24.32 7.37 -5.15
C LEU A 120 24.02 8.64 -5.95
N LEU A 121 23.70 9.76 -5.31
CA LEU A 121 23.51 11.03 -6.00
C LEU A 121 24.81 11.48 -6.68
N GLU A 122 25.96 11.31 -6.03
CA GLU A 122 27.27 11.58 -6.65
C GLU A 122 27.53 10.65 -7.83
N LEU A 123 27.31 9.34 -7.66
CA LEU A 123 27.57 8.32 -8.67
C LEU A 123 26.69 8.47 -9.93
N PHE A 124 25.40 8.80 -9.76
CA PHE A 124 24.45 8.95 -10.86
C PHE A 124 24.32 10.41 -11.35
N GLY A 125 25.15 11.33 -10.84
CA GLY A 125 25.12 12.74 -11.23
C GLY A 125 23.79 13.43 -10.92
N ALA A 126 23.17 13.05 -9.79
CA ALA A 126 21.89 13.55 -9.28
C ALA A 126 20.75 13.47 -10.30
N ARG A 127 20.74 12.42 -11.13
CA ARG A 127 19.74 12.19 -12.16
C ARG A 127 19.11 10.82 -12.03
N CYS A 128 17.81 10.77 -12.29
CA CYS A 128 17.10 9.52 -12.45
C CYS A 128 17.70 8.73 -13.63
N LEU A 129 18.07 7.48 -13.39
CA LEU A 129 18.65 6.56 -14.37
C LEU A 129 17.77 6.37 -15.61
N VAL A 130 16.45 6.40 -15.44
CA VAL A 130 15.48 6.10 -16.50
C VAL A 130 14.93 7.36 -17.16
N SER A 131 14.51 8.35 -16.37
CA SER A 131 13.85 9.56 -16.91
C SER A 131 14.79 10.74 -17.13
N GLY A 132 16.01 10.70 -16.60
CA GLY A 132 16.93 11.85 -16.58
C GLY A 132 16.49 13.00 -15.66
N CYS A 133 15.38 12.87 -14.93
CA CYS A 133 14.90 13.88 -13.99
C CYS A 133 15.99 14.23 -12.95
N ASN A 134 16.24 15.52 -12.76
CA ASN A 134 17.25 16.06 -11.84
C ASN A 134 16.67 16.91 -10.70
N ALA A 135 15.34 16.97 -10.57
CA ALA A 135 14.70 17.57 -9.42
C ALA A 135 14.95 16.67 -8.20
N LEU A 136 15.80 17.12 -7.27
CA LEU A 136 16.28 16.32 -6.14
C LEU A 136 15.15 15.81 -5.26
N GLU A 137 14.08 16.59 -5.13
CA GLU A 137 12.87 16.30 -4.37
C GLU A 137 11.99 15.23 -5.04
N ALA A 138 12.16 15.03 -6.35
CA ALA A 138 11.40 14.06 -7.13
C ALA A 138 12.12 12.71 -7.30
N ILE A 139 13.38 12.61 -6.87
CA ILE A 139 14.22 11.40 -7.03
C ILE A 139 14.55 10.75 -5.70
N ASP A 140 14.56 9.43 -5.72
CA ASP A 140 14.81 8.54 -4.60
C ASP A 140 16.02 7.63 -4.86
N ALA A 141 16.68 7.23 -3.78
CA ALA A 141 17.62 6.12 -3.80
C ALA A 141 16.81 4.82 -3.66
N ALA A 142 16.90 3.95 -4.67
CA ALA A 142 16.22 2.67 -4.73
C ALA A 142 17.23 1.53 -4.62
N HIS A 143 16.85 0.41 -4.00
CA HIS A 143 17.67 -0.79 -4.00
C HIS A 143 17.25 -1.73 -5.14
N ILE A 144 18.21 -2.38 -5.81
CA ILE A 144 17.90 -3.42 -6.81
C ILE A 144 17.30 -4.64 -6.13
N SER A 145 17.95 -5.08 -5.05
CA SER A 145 17.44 -6.09 -4.12
C SER A 145 17.03 -5.40 -2.83
N GLY A 146 15.73 -5.41 -2.54
CA GLY A 146 15.18 -4.76 -1.35
C GLY A 146 15.73 -5.31 -0.03
N VAL A 147 15.52 -4.56 1.05
CA VAL A 147 15.98 -4.92 2.41
C VAL A 147 15.45 -6.29 2.86
N ALA A 148 14.25 -6.68 2.40
CA ALA A 148 13.63 -7.98 2.71
C ALA A 148 14.44 -9.20 2.20
N SER A 149 15.29 -9.01 1.19
CA SER A 149 16.21 -10.01 0.63
C SER A 149 17.66 -9.82 1.11
N GLN A 150 17.87 -9.13 2.24
CA GLN A 150 19.18 -8.78 2.79
C GLN A 150 20.04 -7.86 1.90
N GLY A 151 19.41 -7.06 1.04
CA GLY A 151 20.10 -6.03 0.28
C GLY A 151 20.87 -5.09 1.21
N LYS A 152 22.20 -5.07 1.08
CA LYS A 152 23.07 -4.14 1.82
C LYS A 152 23.05 -2.77 1.13
N ASP A 153 23.32 -1.73 1.92
CA ASP A 153 23.63 -0.38 1.42
C ASP A 153 25.00 -0.39 0.75
N ASN A 154 25.05 -0.90 -0.49
CA ASN A 154 26.20 -0.91 -1.38
C ASN A 154 25.81 -0.23 -2.68
N LEU A 155 26.72 0.55 -3.26
CA LEU A 155 26.52 1.23 -4.54
C LEU A 155 26.15 0.26 -5.67
N CYS A 156 26.69 -0.96 -5.67
CA CYS A 156 26.32 -2.02 -6.62
C CYS A 156 24.87 -2.52 -6.46
N ASN A 157 24.17 -2.16 -5.39
CA ASN A 157 22.77 -2.52 -5.15
C ASN A 157 21.86 -1.27 -5.21
N GLY A 158 22.36 -0.13 -5.67
CA GLY A 158 21.67 1.15 -5.57
C GLY A 158 21.42 1.83 -6.91
N LEU A 159 20.27 2.49 -7.01
CA LEU A 159 19.85 3.28 -8.17
C LEU A 159 19.34 4.65 -7.72
N ILE A 160 19.40 5.63 -8.61
CA ILE A 160 18.61 6.86 -8.48
C ILE A 160 17.43 6.80 -9.45
N LEU A 161 16.21 6.84 -8.92
CA LEU A 161 14.97 6.76 -9.69
C LEU A 161 14.02 7.89 -9.31
N ARG A 162 13.18 8.33 -10.25
CA ARG A 162 12.05 9.21 -9.94
C ARG A 162 11.07 8.47 -9.03
N ALA A 163 10.43 9.15 -8.09
CA ALA A 163 9.66 8.50 -7.02
C ALA A 163 8.51 7.61 -7.51
N ASP A 164 7.90 7.92 -8.65
CA ASP A 164 6.92 7.07 -9.33
C ASP A 164 7.58 5.79 -9.90
N LEU A 165 8.70 5.94 -10.62
CA LEU A 165 9.48 4.83 -11.18
C LEU A 165 10.04 3.92 -10.10
N HIS A 166 10.51 4.47 -8.97
CA HIS A 166 10.94 3.70 -7.82
C HIS A 166 9.81 2.79 -7.31
N ARG A 167 8.61 3.34 -7.12
CA ARG A 167 7.45 2.56 -6.67
C ARG A 167 7.05 1.47 -7.66
N LEU A 168 7.13 1.75 -8.96
CA LEU A 168 6.88 0.75 -10.00
C LEU A 168 7.95 -0.35 -9.98
N PHE A 169 9.20 0.00 -9.75
CA PHE A 169 10.32 -0.95 -9.66
C PHE A 169 10.09 -1.89 -8.47
N ASP A 170 9.89 -1.36 -7.28
CA ASP A 170 9.59 -2.13 -6.06
C ASP A 170 8.35 -3.04 -6.18
N ALA A 171 7.36 -2.64 -6.99
CA ALA A 171 6.14 -3.40 -7.23
C ALA A 171 6.26 -4.45 -8.35
N TYR A 172 7.44 -4.59 -8.96
CA TYR A 172 7.68 -5.40 -10.15
C TYR A 172 6.72 -5.03 -11.30
N LEU A 173 6.42 -3.74 -11.44
CA LEU A 173 5.68 -3.15 -12.56
C LEU A 173 6.60 -2.49 -13.58
N MET A 174 7.87 -2.32 -13.25
CA MET A 174 8.94 -2.04 -14.21
C MET A 174 10.21 -2.79 -13.82
N SER A 175 11.09 -3.05 -14.77
CA SER A 175 12.41 -3.62 -14.53
C SER A 175 13.40 -3.16 -15.60
N ILE A 176 14.67 -3.49 -15.44
CA ILE A 176 15.69 -3.32 -16.47
C ILE A 176 16.06 -4.72 -16.95
N ASP A 177 15.96 -4.93 -18.27
CA ASP A 177 16.36 -6.17 -18.91
C ASP A 177 17.88 -6.38 -18.73
N PRO A 178 18.31 -7.47 -18.06
CA PRO A 178 19.71 -7.71 -17.74
C PRO A 178 20.58 -8.03 -18.96
N GLU A 179 19.98 -8.41 -20.09
CA GLU A 179 20.71 -8.71 -21.33
C GLU A 179 20.84 -7.45 -22.19
N SER A 180 19.74 -6.74 -22.41
CA SER A 180 19.70 -5.59 -23.32
C SER A 180 19.97 -4.24 -22.64
N GLY A 181 19.77 -4.15 -21.32
CA GLY A 181 19.77 -2.90 -20.57
C GLY A 181 18.57 -1.99 -20.86
N ILE A 182 17.54 -2.51 -21.55
CA ILE A 182 16.36 -1.71 -21.89
C ILE A 182 15.35 -1.80 -20.75
N VAL A 183 14.75 -0.66 -20.40
CA VAL A 183 13.70 -0.59 -19.39
C VAL A 183 12.44 -1.29 -19.92
N ARG A 184 11.78 -2.08 -19.08
CA ARG A 184 10.49 -2.72 -19.37
C ARG A 184 9.46 -2.27 -18.36
N PHE A 185 8.23 -2.12 -18.82
CA PHE A 185 7.07 -1.82 -17.98
C PHE A 185 6.03 -2.91 -18.18
N ALA A 186 5.24 -3.13 -17.14
CA ALA A 186 4.04 -3.95 -17.21
C ALA A 186 3.03 -3.35 -18.20
N GLN A 187 2.23 -4.19 -18.84
CA GLN A 187 1.23 -3.74 -19.83
C GLN A 187 0.30 -2.64 -19.29
N GLU A 188 -0.12 -2.73 -18.01
CA GLU A 188 -0.96 -1.74 -17.33
C GLU A 188 -0.31 -0.35 -17.17
N CYS A 189 1.02 -0.27 -17.28
CA CYS A 189 1.77 0.98 -17.20
C CYS A 189 2.09 1.57 -18.58
N SER A 190 1.84 0.85 -19.67
CA SER A 190 2.27 1.22 -21.03
C SER A 190 1.75 2.58 -21.49
N ASP A 191 0.49 2.92 -21.23
CA ASP A 191 -0.09 4.20 -21.66
C ASP A 191 0.57 5.41 -21.00
N SER A 192 0.96 5.28 -19.73
CA SER A 192 1.52 6.38 -18.93
C SER A 192 3.05 6.46 -19.00
N TYR A 193 3.73 5.34 -19.22
CA TYR A 193 5.19 5.22 -19.14
C TYR A 193 5.84 4.66 -20.41
N GLY A 194 5.08 4.42 -21.48
CA GLY A 194 5.55 3.77 -22.70
C GLY A 194 6.70 4.51 -23.40
N THR A 195 6.77 5.83 -23.27
CA THR A 195 7.89 6.64 -23.77
C THR A 195 9.23 6.32 -23.08
N LEU A 196 9.20 5.75 -21.87
CA LEU A 196 10.37 5.31 -21.12
C LEU A 196 10.70 3.82 -21.35
N ALA A 197 9.78 3.04 -21.95
CA ALA A 197 9.93 1.60 -22.15
C ALA A 197 10.96 1.20 -23.23
N THR A 198 11.54 2.18 -23.91
CA THR A 198 12.61 1.97 -24.91
C THR A 198 13.94 2.56 -24.47
N VAL A 199 14.00 3.14 -23.26
CA VAL A 199 15.24 3.70 -22.73
C VAL A 199 16.22 2.58 -22.46
N LYS A 200 17.39 2.66 -23.08
CA LYS A 200 18.55 1.83 -22.73
C LYS A 200 19.35 2.56 -21.66
N VAL A 201 19.43 1.98 -20.46
CA VAL A 201 20.14 2.62 -19.35
C VAL A 201 21.64 2.51 -19.54
N THR A 202 22.36 3.54 -19.07
CA THR A 202 23.82 3.51 -18.95
C THR A 202 24.17 3.53 -17.47
N LEU A 203 24.84 2.49 -17.01
CA LEU A 203 25.20 2.34 -15.61
C LEU A 203 26.59 2.94 -15.36
N PRO A 204 26.79 3.69 -14.26
CA PRO A 204 28.07 4.28 -13.94
C PRO A 204 29.08 3.23 -13.46
N GLU A 205 30.36 3.48 -13.72
CA GLU A 205 31.45 2.65 -13.18
C GLU A 205 31.47 2.70 -11.64
N GLY A 206 31.66 1.55 -11.00
CA GLY A 206 31.53 1.42 -9.54
C GLY A 206 30.09 1.34 -9.02
N GLY A 207 29.10 1.41 -9.92
CA GLY A 207 27.69 1.15 -9.64
C GLY A 207 27.28 -0.30 -9.89
N PRO A 208 25.96 -0.54 -10.06
CA PRO A 208 25.46 -1.86 -10.43
C PRO A 208 25.85 -2.25 -11.86
N ALA A 209 25.93 -3.55 -12.11
CA ALA A 209 26.03 -4.15 -13.43
C ALA A 209 24.66 -4.62 -13.92
N LEU A 210 24.51 -4.82 -15.24
CA LEU A 210 23.25 -5.29 -15.82
C LEU A 210 22.82 -6.66 -15.27
N CYS A 211 23.76 -7.54 -14.95
CA CYS A 211 23.46 -8.85 -14.36
C CYS A 211 22.85 -8.75 -12.96
N ASP A 212 23.06 -7.65 -12.22
CA ASP A 212 22.49 -7.46 -10.88
C ASP A 212 20.97 -7.32 -10.92
N PHE A 213 20.40 -6.95 -12.07
CA PHE A 213 18.95 -6.86 -12.27
C PHE A 213 18.28 -8.21 -12.53
N ALA A 214 19.04 -9.28 -12.82
CA ALA A 214 18.44 -10.57 -13.20
C ALA A 214 17.48 -11.17 -12.15
N PRO A 215 17.73 -11.09 -10.82
CA PRO A 215 16.76 -11.52 -9.82
C PRO A 215 15.47 -10.70 -9.85
N HIS A 216 15.59 -9.37 -10.00
CA HIS A 216 14.46 -8.46 -10.08
C HIS A 216 13.64 -8.69 -11.36
N PHE A 217 14.34 -8.85 -12.49
CA PHE A 217 13.73 -9.11 -13.79
C PHE A 217 12.92 -10.40 -13.79
N ARG A 218 13.45 -11.50 -13.22
CA ARG A 218 12.68 -12.75 -13.08
C ARG A 218 11.37 -12.59 -12.31
N GLN A 219 11.33 -11.74 -11.28
CA GLN A 219 10.09 -11.45 -10.54
C GLN A 219 9.11 -10.63 -11.38
N PHE A 220 9.63 -9.67 -12.14
CA PHE A 220 8.85 -8.91 -13.12
C PHE A 220 8.22 -9.82 -14.19
N GLU A 221 8.96 -10.79 -14.73
CA GLU A 221 8.43 -11.76 -15.70
C GLU A 221 7.42 -12.72 -15.07
N ALA A 222 7.73 -13.26 -13.88
CA ALA A 222 6.86 -14.20 -13.17
C ALA A 222 5.51 -13.60 -12.78
N ALA A 223 5.43 -12.27 -12.64
CA ALA A 223 4.17 -11.57 -12.42
C ALA A 223 3.24 -11.59 -13.66
N GLY A 224 3.69 -12.11 -14.81
CA GLY A 224 2.86 -12.33 -15.99
C GLY A 224 2.43 -11.04 -16.71
N ARG A 225 3.25 -9.98 -16.63
CA ARG A 225 2.86 -8.62 -17.06
C ARG A 225 3.48 -8.15 -18.39
N ILE A 226 3.99 -9.08 -19.20
CA ILE A 226 4.60 -8.82 -20.51
C ILE A 226 3.59 -9.10 -21.62
#